data_AF-A0A9P7X2T3-F1
#
_entry.id   AF-A0A9P7X2T3-F1
#
_cell.length_a   1.000
_cell.length_b   1.000
_cell.length_c   1.000
_cell.angle_alpha   90.00
_cell.angle_beta   90.00
_cell.angle_gamma   90.00
#
_symmetry.space_group_name_H-M   'P 1'
#
loop_
_entity.id
_entity.type
_entity.pdbx_description
1 polymer ?
#
loop_
_entity_poly.entity_id
_entity_poly.type
_entity_poly.pdbx_seq_one_letter_code
_entity_poly.pdbx_strand_id
1 'polypeptide(L)'
;MSNITASDPPRRFELSNLSSIAHKYINESLTRYKKSPPIIKFFVWIFICVNVAIGSAFIFIGPKIIGQTVYDLAQSIANRPYGYLILVAVIAITSFPPLIGWSTTITICGFAYGPKGWFVATAGALIGAAMSFIVLRVAFHARIQAWSRENKKWVALENVIRARGLPLIILIRLSPFPPWVYANLLFASIDTVAFWQFMIATMVYSSKLFIQVWIGSRIAAFSDGTQRDEMDTTAKIINVLSILAGMLVAVAAGWITWYLTEKEIRNTPGASTEEGDFATEALEDAEADIQAPLIRSFSPERYRDSASVEDLNNNDLERPRKVVGKRSGPPA
;
A
#
# COMPACT_ATOMS: atom_id res chain seq x y z
N MET A 1 -44.92 -0.44 34.54
CA MET A 1 -44.56 0.94 34.15
C MET A 1 -43.05 0.99 33.98
N SER A 2 -42.62 1.06 32.73
CA SER A 2 -41.24 1.03 32.25
C SER A 2 -40.58 2.40 32.41
N ASN A 3 -39.49 2.50 33.18
CA ASN A 3 -38.61 3.66 33.16
C ASN A 3 -37.46 3.42 32.17
N ILE A 4 -37.57 4.10 31.04
CA ILE A 4 -36.55 4.22 30.00
C ILE A 4 -35.51 5.23 30.52
N THR A 5 -34.34 4.76 30.91
CA THR A 5 -33.20 5.61 31.21
C THR A 5 -32.54 6.09 29.92
N ALA A 6 -32.27 7.39 29.90
CA ALA A 6 -31.85 8.19 28.77
C ALA A 6 -30.66 7.60 27.98
N SER A 7 -30.79 7.64 26.66
CA SER A 7 -29.70 7.47 25.69
C SER A 7 -28.62 8.52 25.90
N ASP A 8 -27.37 8.09 26.04
CA ASP A 8 -26.19 8.94 25.96
C ASP A 8 -26.19 9.76 24.66
N PRO A 9 -25.90 11.07 24.69
CA PRO A 9 -25.79 11.86 23.47
C PRO A 9 -24.55 11.45 22.65
N PRO A 10 -24.59 11.60 21.31
CA PRO A 10 -23.47 11.23 20.45
C PRO A 10 -22.22 12.04 20.80
N ARG A 11 -21.07 11.35 20.95
CA ARG A 11 -19.76 11.96 21.22
C ARG A 11 -19.48 13.06 20.20
N ARG A 12 -19.55 14.31 20.64
CA ARG A 12 -19.02 15.45 19.89
C ARG A 12 -17.52 15.23 19.73
N PHE A 13 -17.04 15.15 18.49
CA PHE A 13 -15.63 15.05 18.17
C PHE A 13 -14.97 16.39 18.51
N GLU A 14 -14.55 16.57 19.77
CA GLU A 14 -13.97 17.84 20.22
C GLU A 14 -12.58 18.04 19.61
N LEU A 15 -12.39 19.18 18.93
CA LEU A 15 -11.11 19.61 18.35
C LEU A 15 -10.00 19.79 19.41
N SER A 16 -10.36 19.91 20.70
CA SER A 16 -9.44 19.93 21.85
C SER A 16 -8.66 18.61 22.01
N ASN A 17 -9.21 17.48 21.55
CA ASN A 17 -8.54 16.19 21.60
C ASN A 17 -7.50 16.02 20.48
N LEU A 18 -7.61 16.75 19.36
CA LEU A 18 -6.63 16.65 18.28
C LEU A 18 -5.28 17.24 18.68
N SER A 19 -5.26 18.34 19.43
CA SER A 19 -4.00 18.93 19.89
C SER A 19 -3.33 18.04 20.94
N SER A 20 -4.08 17.44 21.86
CA SER A 20 -3.53 16.53 22.88
C SER A 20 -3.05 15.22 22.27
N ILE A 21 -3.77 14.67 21.29
CA ILE A 21 -3.34 13.51 20.48
C ILE A 21 -2.07 13.87 19.69
N ALA A 22 -2.02 15.01 19.01
CA ALA A 22 -0.85 15.44 18.25
C ALA A 22 0.38 15.63 19.16
N HIS A 23 0.24 16.28 20.32
CA HIS A 23 1.32 16.45 21.28
C HIS A 23 1.81 15.10 21.83
N LYS A 24 0.90 14.15 22.07
CA LYS A 24 1.26 12.80 22.50
C LYS A 24 2.04 12.07 21.42
N TYR A 25 1.59 12.09 20.16
CA TYR A 25 2.29 11.50 19.02
C TYR A 25 3.66 12.16 18.76
N ILE A 26 3.75 13.48 18.86
CA ILE A 26 5.01 14.23 18.71
C ILE A 26 5.98 13.88 19.84
N ASN A 27 5.52 13.84 21.09
CA ASN A 27 6.38 13.48 22.21
C ASN A 27 6.81 12.01 22.18
N GLU A 28 5.93 11.09 21.79
CA GLU A 28 6.30 9.68 21.62
C GLU A 28 7.32 9.49 20.50
N SER A 29 7.12 10.13 19.34
CA SER A 29 8.07 10.07 18.22
C SER A 29 9.40 10.74 18.55
N LEU A 30 9.41 11.86 19.27
CA LEU A 30 10.64 12.51 19.76
C LEU A 30 11.37 11.65 20.80
N THR A 31 10.64 10.95 21.67
CA THR A 31 11.23 10.05 22.68
C THR A 31 11.84 8.82 22.01
N ARG A 32 11.17 8.27 20.98
CA ARG A 32 11.68 7.18 20.14
C ARG A 32 12.92 7.62 19.36
N TYR A 33 12.88 8.78 18.71
CA TYR A 33 14.00 9.37 17.98
C TYR A 33 15.22 9.64 18.88
N LYS A 34 15.00 10.13 20.12
CA LYS A 34 16.09 10.33 21.09
C LYS A 34 16.78 9.02 21.47
N LYS A 35 16.02 7.93 21.63
CA LYS A 35 16.52 6.58 21.95
C LYS A 35 17.15 5.85 20.76
N SER A 36 16.99 6.35 19.52
CA SER A 36 17.53 5.70 18.33
C SER A 36 19.06 5.83 18.20
N PRO A 37 19.74 4.80 17.62
CA PRO A 37 21.15 4.85 17.25
C PRO A 37 21.50 6.04 16.34
N PRO A 38 22.76 6.54 16.37
CA PRO A 38 23.19 7.67 15.56
C PRO A 38 23.05 7.43 14.04
N ILE A 39 23.15 6.18 13.59
CA ILE A 39 23.00 5.83 12.16
C ILE A 39 21.57 6.10 11.65
N ILE A 40 20.55 5.81 12.46
CA ILE A 40 19.15 6.05 12.07
C ILE A 40 18.83 7.54 12.12
N LYS A 41 19.39 8.28 13.09
CA LYS A 41 19.29 9.75 13.11
C LYS A 41 19.86 10.35 11.83
N PHE A 42 21.01 9.86 11.37
CA PHE A 42 21.62 10.27 10.11
C PHE A 42 20.70 9.99 8.90
N PHE A 43 20.17 8.77 8.76
CA PHE A 43 19.22 8.45 7.67
C PHE A 43 17.91 9.23 7.75
N VAL A 44 17.38 9.51 8.95
CA VAL A 44 16.19 10.34 9.12
C VAL A 44 16.46 11.78 8.66
N TRP A 45 17.60 12.38 9.04
CA TRP A 45 17.98 13.70 8.56
C TRP A 45 18.25 13.72 7.06
N ILE A 46 18.89 12.69 6.49
CA ILE A 46 19.09 12.60 5.04
C ILE A 46 17.75 12.54 4.31
N PHE A 47 16.79 11.77 4.83
CA PHE A 47 15.45 11.67 4.26
C PHE A 47 14.71 13.01 4.33
N ILE A 48 14.77 13.70 5.48
CA ILE A 48 14.17 15.04 5.63
C ILE A 48 14.83 16.02 4.66
N CYS A 49 16.17 16.06 4.59
CA CYS A 49 16.89 16.96 3.69
C CYS A 49 16.57 16.69 2.21
N VAL A 50 16.47 15.42 1.80
CA VAL A 50 16.07 15.05 0.43
C VAL A 50 14.65 15.51 0.14
N ASN A 51 13.68 15.28 1.05
CA ASN A 51 12.31 15.74 0.84
C ASN A 51 12.22 17.27 0.80
N VAL A 52 12.96 17.97 1.66
CA VAL A 52 13.04 19.44 1.65
C VAL A 52 13.68 19.95 0.36
N ALA A 53 14.72 19.29 -0.15
CA ALA A 53 15.37 19.63 -1.42
C ALA A 53 14.43 19.37 -2.62
N ILE A 54 13.67 18.28 -2.61
CA ILE A 54 12.66 18.00 -3.64
C ILE A 54 11.54 19.04 -3.58
N GLY A 55 11.02 19.33 -2.39
CA GLY A 55 9.96 20.32 -2.19
C GLY A 55 10.40 21.73 -2.57
N SER A 56 11.63 22.13 -2.21
CA SER A 56 12.20 23.41 -2.61
C SER A 56 12.43 23.47 -4.12
N ALA A 57 12.99 22.43 -4.74
CA ALA A 57 13.12 22.33 -6.19
C ALA A 57 11.77 22.46 -6.89
N PHE A 58 10.70 21.85 -6.36
CA PHE A 58 9.36 21.95 -6.92
C PHE A 58 8.83 23.40 -6.89
N ILE A 59 9.09 24.13 -5.80
CA ILE A 59 8.71 25.55 -5.66
C ILE A 59 9.56 26.43 -6.58
N PHE A 60 10.88 26.20 -6.65
CA PHE A 60 11.82 26.98 -7.46
C PHE A 60 11.64 26.77 -8.97
N ILE A 61 11.44 25.53 -9.42
CA ILE A 61 11.20 25.19 -10.82
C ILE A 61 9.81 25.65 -11.26
N GLY A 62 8.86 25.73 -10.33
CA GLY A 62 7.52 26.23 -10.60
C GLY A 62 6.62 25.17 -11.26
N PRO A 63 5.35 25.03 -10.84
CA PRO A 63 4.43 24.02 -11.38
C PRO A 63 4.22 24.11 -12.89
N LYS A 64 4.35 25.31 -13.47
CA LYS A 64 4.19 25.56 -14.90
C LYS A 64 5.25 24.84 -15.73
N ILE A 65 6.53 24.96 -15.35
CA ILE A 65 7.64 24.36 -16.10
C ILE A 65 7.57 22.84 -16.02
N ILE A 66 7.26 22.30 -14.84
CA ILE A 66 7.12 20.86 -14.62
C ILE A 66 5.96 20.31 -15.45
N GLY A 67 4.79 20.93 -15.37
CA GLY A 67 3.61 20.52 -16.12
C GLY A 67 3.86 20.54 -17.64
N GLN A 68 4.50 21.60 -18.14
CA GLN A 68 4.81 21.72 -19.56
C GLN A 68 5.87 20.71 -20.01
N THR A 69 6.92 20.45 -19.21
CA THR A 69 7.92 19.42 -19.52
C THR A 69 7.29 18.02 -19.59
N VAL A 70 6.39 17.70 -18.65
CA VAL A 70 5.67 16.42 -18.65
C VAL A 70 4.74 16.31 -19.85
N TYR A 71 4.06 17.40 -20.22
CA TYR A 71 3.23 17.46 -21.41
C TYR A 71 4.03 17.28 -22.70
N ASP A 72 5.13 18.02 -22.86
CA ASP A 72 6.01 17.92 -24.04
C ASP A 72 6.62 16.53 -24.17
N LEU A 73 7.01 15.91 -23.04
CA LEU A 73 7.46 14.52 -23.00
C LEU A 73 6.35 13.57 -23.45
N ALA A 74 5.14 13.72 -22.92
CA ALA A 74 4.00 12.89 -23.25
C ALA A 74 3.63 13.00 -24.75
N GLN A 75 3.60 14.22 -25.30
CA GLN A 75 3.33 14.47 -26.72
C GLN A 75 4.46 13.97 -27.63
N SER A 76 5.72 14.13 -27.21
CA SER A 76 6.89 13.60 -27.93
C SER A 76 6.84 12.07 -28.03
N ILE A 77 6.36 11.39 -26.99
CA ILE A 77 6.12 9.94 -27.02
C ILE A 77 4.92 9.63 -27.91
N ALA A 78 3.81 10.34 -27.78
CA ALA A 78 2.57 10.12 -28.55
C ALA A 78 2.75 10.27 -30.06
N ASN A 79 3.57 11.23 -30.49
CA ASN A 79 3.84 11.52 -31.90
C ASN A 79 4.74 10.47 -32.58
N ARG A 80 5.34 9.54 -31.83
CA ARG A 80 6.12 8.44 -32.40
C ARG A 80 5.20 7.29 -32.83
N PRO A 81 5.47 6.61 -33.95
CA PRO A 81 4.61 5.54 -34.50
C PRO A 81 4.38 4.35 -33.56
N TYR A 82 5.24 4.16 -32.55
CA TYR A 82 5.13 3.10 -31.53
C TYR A 82 5.19 3.65 -30.09
N GLY A 83 4.80 4.91 -29.89
CA GLY A 83 4.81 5.56 -28.57
C GLY A 83 4.04 4.79 -27.50
N TYR A 84 2.94 4.14 -27.87
CA TYR A 84 2.12 3.36 -26.95
C TYR A 84 2.86 2.10 -26.45
N LEU A 85 3.70 1.47 -27.28
CA LEU A 85 4.51 0.32 -26.86
C LEU A 85 5.58 0.74 -25.85
N ILE A 86 6.15 1.94 -26.00
CA ILE A 86 7.11 2.49 -25.04
C ILE A 86 6.44 2.66 -23.68
N LEU A 87 5.25 3.26 -23.62
CA LEU A 87 4.52 3.41 -22.36
C LEU A 87 4.13 2.06 -21.75
N VAL A 88 3.66 1.10 -22.55
CA VAL A 88 3.39 -0.27 -22.10
C VAL A 88 4.64 -0.91 -21.48
N ALA A 89 5.80 -0.78 -22.14
CA ALA A 89 7.06 -1.33 -21.64
C ALA A 89 7.51 -0.65 -20.33
N VAL A 90 7.41 0.69 -20.24
CA VAL A 90 7.78 1.41 -19.01
C VAL A 90 6.84 1.06 -17.86
N ILE A 91 5.53 0.95 -18.09
CA ILE A 91 4.57 0.49 -17.08
C ILE A 91 4.91 -0.93 -16.62
N ALA A 92 5.22 -1.80 -17.57
CA ALA A 92 5.59 -3.17 -17.28
C ALA A 92 6.87 -3.25 -16.43
N ILE A 93 7.91 -2.48 -16.76
CA ILE A 93 9.16 -2.42 -16.00
C ILE A 93 8.93 -1.81 -14.62
N THR A 94 8.21 -0.69 -14.53
CA THR A 94 7.92 -0.03 -13.24
C THR A 94 6.94 -0.81 -12.36
N SER A 95 6.37 -1.92 -12.84
CA SER A 95 5.52 -2.83 -12.04
C SER A 95 6.31 -3.79 -11.14
N PHE A 96 7.64 -3.85 -11.27
CA PHE A 96 8.51 -4.67 -10.44
C PHE A 96 8.96 -3.93 -9.17
N PRO A 97 8.92 -4.56 -7.98
CA PRO A 97 9.56 -4.01 -6.77
C PRO A 97 11.06 -3.98 -7.07
N PRO A 98 11.82 -2.85 -6.99
CA PRO A 98 11.72 -1.64 -6.15
C PRO A 98 11.46 -0.33 -6.93
N LEU A 99 10.94 -0.42 -8.15
CA LEU A 99 10.90 0.73 -9.05
C LEU A 99 9.78 1.71 -8.68
N ILE A 100 10.12 3.00 -8.69
CA ILE A 100 9.19 4.11 -8.48
C ILE A 100 8.74 4.69 -9.84
N GLY A 101 7.60 5.36 -9.86
CA GLY A 101 7.12 6.07 -11.06
C GLY A 101 6.09 5.32 -11.90
N TRP A 102 5.59 4.18 -11.43
CA TRP A 102 4.44 3.51 -12.07
C TRP A 102 3.23 4.45 -12.15
N SER A 103 2.86 5.08 -11.03
CA SER A 103 1.72 6.02 -10.98
C SER A 103 1.93 7.23 -11.90
N THR A 104 3.14 7.77 -11.95
CA THR A 104 3.51 8.86 -12.88
C THR A 104 3.33 8.43 -14.33
N THR A 105 3.75 7.22 -14.68
CA THR A 105 3.63 6.69 -16.06
C THR A 105 2.16 6.51 -16.47
N ILE A 106 1.28 6.08 -15.55
CA ILE A 106 -0.17 6.03 -15.79
C ILE A 106 -0.73 7.44 -16.06
N THR A 107 -0.31 8.44 -15.29
CA THR A 107 -0.71 9.84 -15.53
C THR A 107 -0.20 10.34 -16.89
N ILE A 108 1.03 10.00 -17.27
CA ILE A 108 1.60 10.32 -18.60
C ILE A 108 0.77 9.69 -19.73
N CYS A 109 0.22 8.48 -19.55
CA CYS A 109 -0.69 7.90 -20.55
C CYS A 109 -1.93 8.78 -20.77
N GLY A 110 -2.46 9.37 -19.70
CA GLY A 110 -3.54 10.36 -19.76
C GLY A 110 -3.14 11.66 -20.46
N PHE A 111 -1.91 12.12 -20.25
CA PHE A 111 -1.37 13.31 -20.92
C PHE A 111 -1.14 13.06 -22.43
N ALA A 112 -0.66 11.87 -22.80
CA ALA A 112 -0.30 11.53 -24.17
C ALA A 112 -1.51 11.22 -25.05
N TYR A 113 -2.47 10.43 -24.55
CA TYR A 113 -3.56 9.86 -25.35
C TYR A 113 -4.96 10.22 -24.83
N GLY A 114 -5.04 11.11 -23.84
CA GLY A 114 -6.31 11.46 -23.20
C GLY A 114 -6.99 10.24 -22.54
N PRO A 115 -8.33 10.17 -22.54
CA PRO A 115 -9.07 9.02 -21.99
C PRO A 115 -8.74 7.69 -22.68
N LYS A 116 -8.32 7.71 -23.95
CA LYS A 116 -7.92 6.49 -24.70
C LYS A 116 -6.60 5.90 -24.18
N GLY A 117 -5.81 6.69 -23.45
CA GLY A 117 -4.61 6.22 -22.74
C GLY A 117 -4.91 5.10 -21.73
N TRP A 118 -6.18 4.91 -21.36
CA TRP A 118 -6.61 3.81 -20.49
C TRP A 118 -6.31 2.43 -21.07
N PHE A 119 -6.48 2.23 -22.38
CA PHE A 119 -6.17 0.95 -23.01
C PHE A 119 -4.67 0.63 -22.97
N VAL A 120 -3.84 1.65 -23.22
CA VAL A 120 -2.37 1.56 -23.14
C VAL A 120 -1.93 1.28 -21.71
N ALA A 121 -2.48 2.02 -20.74
CA ALA A 121 -2.23 1.85 -19.33
C ALA A 121 -2.63 0.45 -18.84
N THR A 122 -3.79 -0.04 -19.25
CA THR A 122 -4.32 -1.36 -18.88
C THR A 122 -3.48 -2.48 -19.48
N ALA A 123 -3.09 -2.39 -20.75
CA ALA A 123 -2.21 -3.37 -21.38
C ALA A 123 -0.85 -3.46 -20.66
N GLY A 124 -0.23 -2.31 -20.38
CA GLY A 124 1.02 -2.24 -19.62
C GLY A 124 0.87 -2.80 -18.20
N ALA A 125 -0.23 -2.47 -17.52
CA ALA A 125 -0.51 -2.95 -16.17
C ALA A 125 -0.72 -4.47 -16.13
N LEU A 126 -1.47 -5.04 -17.07
CA LEU A 126 -1.68 -6.49 -17.15
C LEU A 126 -0.38 -7.24 -17.45
N ILE A 127 0.39 -6.77 -18.43
CA ILE A 127 1.68 -7.38 -18.79
C ILE A 127 2.68 -7.26 -17.63
N GLY A 128 2.79 -6.07 -17.03
CA GLY A 128 3.65 -5.83 -15.87
C GLY A 128 3.28 -6.67 -14.66
N ALA A 129 1.99 -6.75 -14.34
CA ALA A 129 1.49 -7.60 -13.26
C ALA A 129 1.78 -9.08 -13.54
N ALA A 130 1.54 -9.55 -14.77
CA ALA A 130 1.81 -10.93 -15.15
C ALA A 130 3.30 -11.28 -15.01
N MET A 131 4.19 -10.44 -15.55
CA MET A 131 5.63 -10.67 -15.49
C MET A 131 6.16 -10.58 -14.05
N SER A 132 5.76 -9.55 -13.29
CA SER A 132 6.17 -9.43 -11.88
C SER A 132 5.70 -10.60 -11.05
N PHE A 133 4.45 -11.08 -11.21
CA PHE A 133 3.95 -12.25 -10.50
C PHE A 133 4.77 -13.51 -10.79
N ILE A 134 5.03 -13.79 -12.08
CA ILE A 134 5.78 -14.99 -12.49
C ILE A 134 7.22 -14.92 -11.98
N VAL A 135 7.90 -13.79 -12.21
CA VAL A 135 9.31 -13.61 -11.81
C VAL A 135 9.44 -13.70 -10.29
N LEU A 136 8.58 -13.01 -9.53
CA LEU A 136 8.65 -13.03 -8.07
C LEU A 136 8.36 -14.42 -7.51
N ARG A 137 7.38 -15.13 -8.09
CA ARG A 137 7.02 -16.48 -7.67
C ARG A 137 8.07 -17.53 -8.03
N VAL A 138 8.81 -17.37 -9.11
CA VAL A 138 9.92 -18.29 -9.42
C VAL A 138 11.17 -17.95 -8.61
N ALA A 139 11.51 -16.66 -8.48
CA ALA A 139 12.78 -16.23 -7.89
C ALA A 139 12.78 -16.23 -6.35
N PHE A 140 11.64 -15.93 -5.69
CA PHE A 140 11.62 -15.66 -4.24
C PHE A 140 10.75 -16.63 -3.42
N HIS A 141 10.08 -17.60 -4.06
CA HIS A 141 9.13 -18.50 -3.38
C HIS A 141 9.74 -19.24 -2.17
N ALA A 142 10.94 -19.80 -2.30
CA ALA A 142 11.58 -20.52 -1.18
C ALA A 142 11.89 -19.62 0.03
N ARG A 143 12.35 -18.39 -0.22
CA ARG A 143 12.70 -17.41 0.82
C ARG A 143 11.46 -16.89 1.53
N ILE A 144 10.43 -16.58 0.75
CA ILE A 144 9.16 -16.06 1.23
C ILE A 144 8.41 -17.11 2.04
N GLN A 145 8.39 -18.38 1.59
CA GLN A 145 7.77 -19.48 2.32
C GLN A 145 8.37 -19.69 3.71
N ALA A 146 9.71 -19.62 3.82
CA ALA A 146 10.39 -19.71 5.11
C ALA A 146 9.96 -18.57 6.05
N TRP A 147 9.91 -17.34 5.54
CA TRP A 147 9.52 -16.16 6.31
C TRP A 147 8.03 -16.10 6.67
N SER A 148 7.14 -16.53 5.77
CA SER A 148 5.69 -16.52 5.99
C SER A 148 5.31 -17.44 7.17
N ARG A 149 5.93 -18.63 7.25
CA ARG A 149 5.68 -19.62 8.31
C ARG A 149 6.07 -19.15 9.70
N GLU A 150 7.03 -18.23 9.81
CA GLU A 150 7.48 -17.66 11.08
C GLU A 150 6.53 -16.58 11.59
N ASN A 151 5.74 -15.94 10.72
CA ASN A 151 4.89 -14.83 11.09
C ASN A 151 3.41 -15.23 11.15
N LYS A 152 2.86 -15.32 12.38
CA LYS A 152 1.45 -15.68 12.62
C LYS A 152 0.44 -14.82 11.86
N LYS A 153 0.70 -13.52 11.75
CA LYS A 153 -0.15 -12.57 11.00
C LYS A 153 -0.20 -12.89 9.50
N TRP A 154 0.94 -13.26 8.92
CA TRP A 154 1.04 -13.65 7.51
C TRP A 154 0.33 -14.98 7.23
N VAL A 155 0.47 -15.95 8.12
CA VAL A 155 -0.28 -17.21 8.04
C VAL A 155 -1.79 -16.98 8.13
N ALA A 156 -2.24 -16.09 9.03
CA ALA A 156 -3.65 -15.73 9.13
C ALA A 156 -4.17 -15.08 7.83
N LEU A 157 -3.41 -14.14 7.25
CA LEU A 157 -3.73 -13.54 5.96
C LEU A 157 -3.82 -14.57 4.82
N GLU A 158 -2.87 -15.51 4.76
CA GLU A 158 -2.91 -16.61 3.78
C GLU A 158 -4.15 -17.49 3.96
N ASN A 159 -4.53 -17.83 5.20
CA ASN A 159 -5.71 -18.63 5.52
C ASN A 159 -7.00 -17.92 5.10
N VAL A 160 -7.11 -16.63 5.39
CA VAL A 160 -8.28 -15.82 5.02
C VAL A 160 -8.41 -15.71 3.49
N ILE A 161 -7.31 -15.50 2.79
CA ILE A 161 -7.28 -15.49 1.31
C ILE A 161 -7.60 -16.87 0.75
N ARG A 162 -7.16 -17.95 1.39
CA ARG A 162 -7.51 -19.33 1.01
C ARG A 162 -9.00 -19.61 1.16
N ALA A 163 -9.61 -19.13 2.24
CA ALA A 163 -11.02 -19.36 2.54
C ALA A 163 -11.97 -18.55 1.62
N ARG A 164 -11.62 -17.30 1.31
CA ARG A 164 -12.43 -16.44 0.42
C ARG A 164 -12.12 -16.60 -1.06
N GLY A 165 -10.84 -16.75 -1.41
CA GLY A 165 -10.36 -16.82 -2.78
C GLY A 165 -10.50 -15.50 -3.55
N LEU A 166 -10.99 -15.59 -4.80
CA LEU A 166 -11.00 -14.50 -5.78
C LEU A 166 -11.69 -13.19 -5.32
N PRO A 167 -12.86 -13.19 -4.66
CA PRO A 167 -13.53 -11.95 -4.24
C PRO A 167 -12.66 -11.10 -3.31
N LEU A 168 -11.95 -11.72 -2.37
CA LEU A 168 -11.06 -11.01 -1.47
C LEU A 168 -9.82 -10.48 -2.19
N ILE A 169 -9.25 -11.25 -3.13
CA ILE A 169 -8.12 -10.80 -3.95
C ILE A 169 -8.52 -9.55 -4.76
N ILE A 170 -9.73 -9.53 -5.33
CA ILE A 170 -10.28 -8.36 -6.04
C ILE A 170 -10.40 -7.15 -5.10
N LEU A 171 -10.93 -7.35 -3.89
CA LEU A 171 -11.09 -6.30 -2.89
C LEU A 171 -9.74 -5.69 -2.46
N ILE A 172 -8.77 -6.53 -2.10
CA ILE A 172 -7.40 -6.11 -1.72
C ILE A 172 -6.69 -5.43 -2.91
N ARG A 173 -7.01 -5.81 -4.15
CA ARG A 173 -6.50 -5.12 -5.35
C ARG A 173 -7.10 -3.73 -5.51
N LEU A 174 -8.42 -3.62 -5.35
CA LEU A 174 -9.16 -2.38 -5.53
C LEU A 174 -8.95 -1.39 -4.39
N SER A 175 -8.61 -1.85 -3.20
CA SER A 175 -8.28 -1.00 -2.06
C SER A 175 -7.14 -0.03 -2.42
N PRO A 176 -7.10 1.14 -1.78
CA PRO A 176 -5.99 2.09 -1.95
C PRO A 176 -4.65 1.52 -1.47
N PHE A 177 -4.72 0.43 -0.71
CA PHE A 177 -3.60 -0.28 -0.12
C PHE A 177 -3.68 -1.78 -0.44
N PRO A 178 -2.57 -2.47 -0.79
CA PRO A 178 -1.20 -2.00 -0.97
C PRO A 178 -0.93 -1.26 -2.30
N PRO A 179 0.13 -0.42 -2.38
CA PRO A 179 0.52 0.23 -3.64
C PRO A 179 0.86 -0.81 -4.71
N TRP A 180 0.61 -0.47 -5.98
CA TRP A 180 0.65 -1.38 -7.13
C TRP A 180 1.79 -2.41 -7.12
N VAL A 181 3.01 -1.93 -6.97
CA VAL A 181 4.22 -2.74 -7.03
C VAL A 181 4.30 -3.75 -5.88
N TYR A 182 3.92 -3.31 -4.67
CA TYR A 182 3.89 -4.16 -3.49
C TYR A 182 2.69 -5.10 -3.48
N ALA A 183 1.56 -4.71 -4.07
CA ALA A 183 0.44 -5.62 -4.29
C ALA A 183 0.88 -6.81 -5.15
N ASN A 184 1.67 -6.58 -6.19
CA ASN A 184 2.22 -7.66 -7.02
C ASN A 184 3.10 -8.62 -6.20
N LEU A 185 3.94 -8.07 -5.30
CA LEU A 185 4.76 -8.86 -4.40
C LEU A 185 3.93 -9.65 -3.37
N LEU A 186 2.93 -9.00 -2.76
CA LEU A 186 2.02 -9.61 -1.80
C LEU A 186 1.33 -10.84 -2.41
N PHE A 187 0.67 -10.70 -3.55
CA PHE A 187 -0.01 -11.84 -4.16
C PHE A 187 0.94 -12.89 -4.73
N ALA A 188 2.14 -12.49 -5.19
CA ALA A 188 3.16 -13.45 -5.59
C ALA A 188 3.72 -14.26 -4.41
N SER A 189 3.69 -13.68 -3.20
CA SER A 189 4.15 -14.33 -1.96
C SER A 189 3.18 -15.38 -1.41
N ILE A 190 1.91 -15.32 -1.81
CA ILE A 190 0.86 -16.20 -1.29
C ILE A 190 0.64 -17.37 -2.26
N ASP A 191 0.99 -18.58 -1.82
CA ASP A 191 0.92 -19.79 -2.64
C ASP A 191 -0.50 -20.12 -3.10
N THR A 192 -1.49 -19.81 -2.28
CA THR A 192 -2.91 -20.12 -2.53
C THR A 192 -3.49 -19.31 -3.68
N VAL A 193 -2.88 -18.17 -4.01
CA VAL A 193 -3.32 -17.29 -5.09
C VAL A 193 -2.86 -17.87 -6.42
N ALA A 194 -3.81 -18.30 -7.24
CA ALA A 194 -3.51 -18.77 -8.59
C ALA A 194 -3.26 -17.59 -9.55
N PHE A 195 -2.41 -17.80 -10.55
CA PHE A 195 -2.10 -16.77 -11.58
C PHE A 195 -3.36 -16.21 -12.26
N TRP A 196 -4.33 -17.07 -12.59
CA TRP A 196 -5.57 -16.62 -13.24
C TRP A 196 -6.42 -15.74 -12.32
N GLN A 197 -6.48 -16.06 -11.01
CA GLN A 197 -7.23 -15.26 -10.03
C GLN A 197 -6.62 -13.87 -9.92
N PHE A 198 -5.30 -13.83 -9.86
CA PHE A 198 -4.53 -12.60 -9.85
C PHE A 198 -4.76 -11.76 -11.11
N MET A 199 -4.77 -12.38 -12.31
CA MET A 199 -4.99 -11.66 -13.56
C MET A 199 -6.42 -11.13 -13.70
N ILE A 200 -7.43 -11.88 -13.27
CA ILE A 200 -8.81 -11.38 -13.22
C ILE A 200 -8.94 -10.22 -12.25
N ALA A 201 -8.32 -10.31 -11.06
CA ALA A 201 -8.32 -9.21 -10.11
C ALA A 201 -7.62 -7.96 -10.66
N THR A 202 -6.51 -8.12 -11.39
CA THR A 202 -5.84 -7.02 -12.11
C THR A 202 -6.73 -6.42 -13.20
N MET A 203 -7.48 -7.24 -13.92
CA MET A 203 -8.43 -6.78 -14.94
C MET A 203 -9.53 -5.93 -14.31
N VAL A 204 -10.10 -6.36 -13.17
CA VAL A 204 -11.09 -5.56 -12.44
C VAL A 204 -10.47 -4.24 -11.94
N TYR A 205 -9.23 -4.29 -11.44
CA TYR A 205 -8.49 -3.10 -11.02
C TYR A 205 -8.28 -2.07 -12.14
N SER A 206 -8.24 -2.50 -13.41
CA SER A 206 -8.10 -1.57 -14.54
C SER A 206 -9.21 -0.51 -14.60
N SER A 207 -10.39 -0.80 -14.05
CA SER A 207 -11.47 0.19 -13.90
C SER A 207 -11.05 1.38 -13.02
N LYS A 208 -10.28 1.13 -11.95
CA LYS A 208 -9.70 2.16 -11.09
C LYS A 208 -8.62 2.97 -11.81
N LEU A 209 -7.84 2.33 -12.69
CA LEU A 209 -6.84 3.02 -13.53
C LEU A 209 -7.47 4.08 -14.42
N PHE A 210 -8.69 3.84 -14.91
CA PHE A 210 -9.40 4.79 -15.76
C PHE A 210 -9.55 6.16 -15.10
N ILE A 211 -9.89 6.19 -13.80
CA ILE A 211 -10.05 7.43 -13.04
C ILE A 211 -8.73 8.22 -13.03
N GLN A 212 -7.61 7.53 -12.79
CA GLN A 212 -6.29 8.16 -12.75
C GLN A 212 -5.86 8.71 -14.12
N VAL A 213 -6.04 7.93 -15.18
CA VAL A 213 -5.75 8.36 -16.57
C VAL A 213 -6.62 9.55 -16.96
N TRP A 214 -7.90 9.50 -16.60
CA TRP A 214 -8.85 10.57 -16.89
C TRP A 214 -8.48 11.87 -16.17
N ILE A 215 -8.15 11.81 -14.87
CA ILE A 215 -7.64 12.98 -14.13
C ILE A 215 -6.38 13.50 -14.80
N GLY A 216 -5.44 12.63 -15.19
CA GLY A 216 -4.25 13.00 -15.95
C GLY A 216 -4.56 13.76 -17.23
N SER A 217 -5.52 13.29 -18.02
CA SER A 217 -5.95 13.98 -19.26
C SER A 217 -6.52 15.38 -19.02
N ARG A 218 -7.21 15.59 -17.89
CA ARG A 218 -7.74 16.91 -17.51
C ARG A 218 -6.65 17.85 -17.01
N ILE A 219 -5.66 17.33 -16.29
CA ILE A 219 -4.48 18.11 -15.87
C ILE A 219 -3.63 18.50 -17.09
N ALA A 220 -3.51 17.63 -18.09
CA ALA A 220 -2.79 17.91 -19.33
C ALA A 220 -3.34 19.16 -20.05
N ALA A 221 -4.68 19.27 -20.14
CA ALA A 221 -5.35 20.44 -20.72
C ALA A 221 -5.05 21.77 -20.00
N PHE A 222 -4.68 21.72 -18.72
CA PHE A 222 -4.23 22.91 -17.97
C PHE A 222 -2.71 23.16 -18.06
N SER A 223 -1.95 22.13 -18.43
CA SER A 223 -0.49 22.17 -18.48
C SER A 223 0.03 22.75 -19.79
N ASP A 224 -0.73 22.61 -20.88
CA ASP A 224 -0.45 23.27 -22.15
C ASP A 224 -0.87 24.74 -22.10
N GLY A 225 0.12 25.65 -22.21
CA GLY A 225 -0.12 27.10 -22.19
C GLY A 225 -1.00 27.59 -23.34
N THR A 226 -0.97 26.93 -24.49
CA THR A 226 -1.75 27.33 -25.67
C THR A 226 -3.23 26.93 -25.52
N GLN A 227 -3.50 25.68 -25.17
CA GLN A 227 -4.86 25.22 -24.86
C GLN A 227 -5.47 25.97 -23.67
N ARG A 228 -4.67 26.26 -22.63
CA ARG A 228 -5.15 27.01 -21.47
C ARG A 228 -5.59 28.43 -21.83
N ASP A 229 -4.90 29.10 -22.75
CA ASP A 229 -5.23 30.48 -23.13
C ASP A 229 -6.40 30.53 -24.11
N GLU A 230 -6.58 29.52 -24.96
CA GLU A 230 -7.72 29.39 -25.89
C GLU A 230 -9.01 28.88 -25.21
N MET A 231 -8.91 28.26 -24.03
CA MET A 231 -10.09 27.76 -23.31
C MET A 231 -10.97 28.88 -22.75
N ASP A 232 -12.25 28.85 -23.13
CA ASP A 232 -13.30 29.67 -22.52
C ASP A 232 -13.38 29.46 -20.99
N THR A 233 -13.81 30.50 -20.28
CA THR A 233 -13.94 30.48 -18.81
C THR A 233 -14.89 29.37 -18.35
N THR A 234 -15.94 29.09 -19.13
CA THR A 234 -16.86 27.97 -18.89
C THR A 234 -16.15 26.62 -18.99
N ALA A 235 -15.31 26.42 -20.01
CA ALA A 235 -14.55 25.19 -20.20
C ALA A 235 -13.52 24.97 -19.08
N LYS A 236 -12.89 26.05 -18.59
CA LYS A 236 -11.99 26.01 -17.43
C LYS A 236 -12.74 25.55 -16.17
N ILE A 237 -13.90 26.13 -15.89
CA ILE A 237 -14.73 25.75 -14.73
C ILE A 237 -15.16 24.29 -14.84
N ILE A 238 -15.66 23.84 -16.00
CA ILE A 238 -16.09 22.45 -16.23
C ILE A 238 -14.92 21.48 -16.02
N ASN A 239 -13.72 21.80 -16.51
CA ASN A 239 -12.54 20.94 -16.32
C ASN A 239 -12.09 20.89 -14.86
N VAL A 240 -12.10 22.02 -14.13
CA VAL A 240 -11.78 22.02 -12.68
C VAL A 240 -12.81 21.20 -11.91
N LEU A 241 -14.11 21.42 -12.14
CA LEU A 241 -15.17 20.65 -11.50
C LEU A 241 -15.07 19.16 -11.81
N SER A 242 -14.70 18.82 -13.05
CA SER A 242 -14.44 17.44 -13.47
C SER A 242 -13.29 16.82 -12.67
N ILE A 243 -12.15 17.51 -12.53
CA ILE A 243 -11.02 17.01 -11.72
C ILE A 243 -11.45 16.79 -10.27
N LEU A 244 -12.16 17.74 -9.66
CA LEU A 244 -12.64 17.63 -8.27
C LEU A 244 -13.61 16.46 -8.11
N ALA A 245 -14.54 16.28 -9.04
CA ALA A 245 -15.46 15.15 -9.05
C ALA A 245 -14.70 13.81 -9.18
N GLY A 246 -13.73 13.73 -10.09
CA GLY A 246 -12.88 12.53 -10.24
C GLY A 246 -12.08 12.21 -8.98
N MET A 247 -11.53 13.23 -8.32
CA MET A 247 -10.80 13.07 -7.05
C MET A 247 -11.72 12.59 -5.93
N LEU A 248 -12.93 13.14 -5.83
CA LEU A 248 -13.94 12.71 -4.85
C LEU A 248 -14.37 11.26 -5.09
N VAL A 249 -14.58 10.87 -6.34
CA VAL A 249 -14.88 9.47 -6.71
C VAL A 249 -13.71 8.55 -6.36
N ALA A 250 -12.46 8.96 -6.61
CA ALA A 250 -11.29 8.16 -6.26
C ALA A 250 -11.17 7.94 -4.74
N VAL A 251 -11.40 9.00 -3.94
CA VAL A 251 -11.39 8.92 -2.46
C VAL A 251 -12.53 8.05 -1.96
N ALA A 252 -13.75 8.24 -2.45
CA ALA A 252 -14.91 7.44 -2.06
C ALA A 252 -14.73 5.96 -2.43
N ALA A 253 -14.28 5.66 -3.65
CA ALA A 253 -14.00 4.30 -4.09
C ALA A 253 -12.89 3.65 -3.23
N GLY A 254 -11.84 4.40 -2.90
CA GLY A 254 -10.79 3.94 -2.00
C GLY A 254 -11.32 3.61 -0.60
N TRP A 255 -12.14 4.49 -0.04
CA TRP A 255 -12.74 4.28 1.28
C TRP A 255 -13.72 3.11 1.31
N ILE A 256 -14.59 3.00 0.31
CA ILE A 256 -15.56 1.90 0.18
C ILE A 256 -14.84 0.55 0.02
N THR A 257 -13.83 0.48 -0.84
CA THR A 257 -13.08 -0.76 -1.08
C THR A 257 -12.29 -1.19 0.15
N TRP A 258 -11.69 -0.25 0.89
CA TRP A 258 -11.09 -0.53 2.20
C TRP A 258 -12.11 -1.10 3.19
N TYR A 259 -13.23 -0.41 3.37
CA TYR A 259 -14.30 -0.84 4.27
C TYR A 259 -14.84 -2.25 3.92
N LEU A 260 -15.02 -2.52 2.62
CA LEU A 260 -15.45 -3.84 2.15
C LEU A 260 -14.39 -4.91 2.37
N THR A 261 -13.10 -4.58 2.20
CA THR A 261 -11.99 -5.52 2.44
C THR A 261 -11.94 -5.93 3.90
N GLU A 262 -11.96 -4.97 4.82
CA GLU A 262 -11.93 -5.24 6.27
C GLU A 262 -13.17 -6.05 6.70
N LYS A 263 -14.35 -5.65 6.22
CA LYS A 263 -15.60 -6.37 6.49
C LYS A 263 -15.54 -7.82 5.98
N GLU A 264 -14.97 -8.05 4.80
CA GLU A 264 -14.90 -9.38 4.21
C GLU A 264 -13.93 -10.29 4.96
N ILE A 265 -12.77 -9.74 5.36
CA ILE A 265 -11.75 -10.42 6.19
C ILE A 265 -12.37 -10.88 7.51
N ARG A 266 -13.02 -9.96 8.24
CA ARG A 266 -13.66 -10.26 9.55
C ARG A 266 -14.79 -11.29 9.48
N ASN A 267 -15.52 -11.33 8.36
CA ASN A 267 -16.66 -12.24 8.19
C ASN A 267 -16.29 -13.60 7.56
N THR A 268 -15.01 -13.92 7.44
CA THR A 268 -14.55 -15.10 6.70
C THR A 268 -15.04 -16.41 7.31
N PRO A 269 -15.78 -17.26 6.57
CA PRO A 269 -16.29 -18.53 7.08
C PRO A 269 -15.14 -19.43 7.52
N GLY A 270 -15.15 -19.83 8.79
CA GLY A 270 -14.15 -20.73 9.35
C GLY A 270 -12.87 -20.06 9.85
N ALA A 271 -12.70 -18.74 9.66
CA ALA A 271 -11.66 -17.98 10.33
C ALA A 271 -12.17 -17.54 11.71
N SER A 272 -11.33 -17.65 12.74
CA SER A 272 -11.68 -17.06 14.05
C SER A 272 -11.64 -15.53 13.95
N THR A 273 -12.33 -14.81 14.84
CA THR A 273 -12.25 -13.35 14.91
C THR A 273 -10.79 -12.88 15.06
N GLU A 274 -10.01 -13.64 15.82
CA GLU A 274 -8.59 -13.40 16.06
C GLU A 274 -7.75 -13.55 14.76
N GLU A 275 -8.05 -14.55 13.92
CA GLU A 275 -7.40 -14.69 12.60
C GLU A 275 -7.76 -13.55 11.64
N GLY A 276 -9.02 -13.09 11.67
CA GLY A 276 -9.45 -11.93 10.88
C GLY A 276 -8.74 -10.63 11.31
N ASP A 277 -8.57 -10.43 12.61
CA ASP A 277 -7.83 -9.30 13.16
C ASP A 277 -6.34 -9.38 12.78
N PHE A 278 -5.71 -10.55 12.92
CA PHE A 278 -4.32 -10.76 12.51
C PHE A 278 -4.09 -10.59 11.00
N ALA A 279 -5.04 -11.00 10.16
CA ALA A 279 -4.95 -10.80 8.72
C ALA A 279 -5.05 -9.31 8.34
N THR A 280 -5.92 -8.57 9.03
CA THR A 280 -6.03 -7.11 8.84
C THR A 280 -4.76 -6.42 9.30
N GLU A 281 -4.24 -6.80 10.46
CA GLU A 281 -2.99 -6.29 11.01
C GLU A 281 -1.78 -6.63 10.12
N ALA A 282 -1.77 -7.80 9.46
CA ALA A 282 -0.72 -8.15 8.48
C ALA A 282 -0.70 -7.18 7.30
N LEU A 283 -1.88 -6.75 6.82
CA LEU A 283 -1.99 -5.76 5.75
C LEU A 283 -1.54 -4.38 6.25
N GLU A 284 -2.00 -3.94 7.42
CA GLU A 284 -1.59 -2.66 8.02
C GLU A 284 -0.07 -2.61 8.32
N ASP A 285 0.48 -3.72 8.79
CA ASP A 285 1.90 -3.89 9.05
C ASP A 285 2.73 -3.80 7.76
N ALA A 286 2.25 -4.45 6.68
CA ALA A 286 2.86 -4.31 5.36
C ALA A 286 2.75 -2.86 4.85
N GLU A 287 1.68 -2.14 5.20
CA GLU A 287 1.53 -0.71 4.89
C GLU A 287 2.56 0.15 5.58
N ALA A 288 2.65 0.01 6.90
CA ALA A 288 3.56 0.77 7.72
C ALA A 288 5.01 0.56 7.29
N ASP A 289 5.38 -0.68 6.92
CA ASP A 289 6.71 -1.02 6.44
C ASP A 289 7.04 -0.34 5.10
N ILE A 290 6.04 -0.15 4.22
CA ILE A 290 6.21 0.54 2.94
C ILE A 290 6.34 2.06 3.13
N GLN A 291 5.55 2.65 4.02
CA GLN A 291 5.52 4.11 4.21
C GLN A 291 6.68 4.62 5.10
N ALA A 292 7.06 3.86 6.13
CA ALA A 292 8.08 4.26 7.10
C ALA A 292 9.00 3.09 7.51
N PRO A 293 9.84 2.58 6.60
CA PRO A 293 10.69 1.40 6.84
C PRO A 293 11.59 1.52 8.08
N LEU A 294 11.99 2.74 8.43
CA LEU A 294 12.95 3.03 9.50
C LEU A 294 12.33 3.23 10.90
N ILE A 295 11.03 3.48 11.00
CA ILE A 295 10.39 3.84 12.28
C ILE A 295 9.98 2.59 13.07
N ARG A 296 9.59 1.51 12.37
CA ARG A 296 9.04 0.30 13.01
C ARG A 296 10.09 -0.63 13.61
N SER A 297 11.33 -0.61 13.14
CA SER A 297 12.44 -1.34 13.80
C SER A 297 12.68 -0.88 15.25
N PHE A 298 12.05 0.24 15.67
CA PHE A 298 12.11 0.80 17.03
C PHE A 298 10.74 0.81 17.75
N SER A 299 9.72 0.13 17.23
CA SER A 299 8.46 -0.04 17.95
C SER A 299 8.65 -0.96 19.16
N PRO A 300 8.26 -0.54 20.39
CA PRO A 300 8.44 -1.32 21.62
C PRO A 300 7.82 -2.71 21.57
N GLU A 301 6.78 -2.93 20.77
CA GLU A 301 6.11 -4.23 20.63
C GLU A 301 6.99 -5.29 19.98
N ARG A 302 7.78 -4.94 18.94
CA ARG A 302 8.72 -5.91 18.34
C ARG A 302 9.89 -6.22 19.26
N TYR A 303 10.33 -5.25 20.07
CA TYR A 303 11.34 -5.48 21.12
C TYR A 303 10.80 -6.38 22.23
N ARG A 304 9.50 -6.26 22.57
CA ARG A 304 8.84 -7.11 23.55
C ARG A 304 8.62 -8.52 23.02
N ASP A 305 8.26 -8.66 21.74
CA ASP A 305 8.16 -9.98 21.08
C ASP A 305 9.54 -10.62 20.89
N SER A 306 10.58 -9.87 20.52
CA SER A 306 11.93 -10.43 20.42
C SER A 306 12.50 -10.79 21.80
N ALA A 307 12.33 -9.94 22.81
CA ALA A 307 12.78 -10.21 24.18
C ALA A 307 12.01 -11.39 24.80
N SER A 308 10.70 -11.50 24.57
CA SER A 308 9.93 -12.64 25.09
C SER A 308 10.27 -13.96 24.38
N VAL A 309 10.60 -13.95 23.08
CA VAL A 309 11.10 -15.14 22.37
C VAL A 309 12.50 -15.53 22.86
N GLU A 310 13.37 -14.56 23.13
CA GLU A 310 14.73 -14.79 23.61
C GLU A 310 14.75 -15.25 25.09
N ASP A 311 13.86 -14.71 25.93
CA ASP A 311 13.64 -15.16 27.31
C ASP A 311 13.01 -16.56 27.39
N LEU A 312 12.15 -16.93 26.44
CA LEU A 312 11.62 -18.30 26.34
C LEU A 312 12.73 -19.28 25.92
N ASN A 313 13.57 -18.90 24.96
CA ASN A 313 14.65 -19.76 24.47
C ASN A 313 15.78 -19.94 25.51
N ASN A 314 16.06 -18.92 26.33
CA ASN A 314 17.02 -19.02 27.45
C ASN A 314 16.47 -19.83 28.63
N ASN A 315 15.17 -19.72 28.94
CA ASN A 315 14.57 -20.48 30.05
C ASN A 315 14.43 -21.99 29.76
N ASP A 316 14.39 -22.39 28.49
CA ASP A 316 14.36 -23.81 28.09
C ASP A 316 15.75 -24.47 28.12
N LEU A 317 16.84 -23.69 28.11
CA LEU A 317 18.21 -24.18 28.21
C LEU A 317 18.69 -24.38 29.66
N GLU A 318 18.04 -23.76 30.65
CA GLU A 318 18.45 -23.82 32.06
C GLU A 318 17.73 -24.90 32.91
N ARG A 319 16.84 -25.73 32.34
CA ARG A 319 16.27 -26.87 33.08
C ARG A 319 17.14 -28.11 32.96
N PRO A 320 17.90 -28.53 34.00
CA PRO A 320 18.54 -29.83 33.98
C PRO A 320 17.46 -30.93 33.94
N ARG A 321 17.49 -31.77 32.90
CA ARG A 321 16.71 -33.02 32.84
C ARG A 321 17.06 -33.86 34.07
N LYS A 322 16.19 -33.86 35.08
CA LYS A 322 16.23 -34.85 36.16
C LYS A 322 15.92 -36.22 35.56
N VAL A 323 16.93 -37.09 35.53
CA VAL A 323 16.79 -38.52 35.22
C VAL A 323 15.91 -39.15 36.29
N VAL A 324 14.69 -39.52 35.93
CA VAL A 324 13.80 -40.34 36.76
C VAL A 324 14.16 -41.80 36.52
N GLY A 325 15.01 -42.36 37.37
CA GLY A 325 15.20 -43.80 37.53
C GLY A 325 14.60 -44.25 38.85
N LYS A 326 13.43 -44.89 38.81
CA LYS A 326 12.74 -45.43 39.99
C LYS A 326 12.60 -46.95 39.78
N ARG A 327 13.26 -47.77 40.60
CA ARG A 327 12.82 -49.15 40.92
C ARG A 327 13.29 -49.53 42.33
N SER A 328 12.27 -49.80 43.15
CA SER A 328 12.14 -50.50 44.43
C SER A 328 13.23 -51.51 44.83
N GLY A 329 13.52 -51.57 46.15
CA GLY A 329 14.36 -52.58 46.86
C GLY A 329 13.78 -54.01 46.89
N PRO A 330 14.08 -54.91 47.85
CA PRO A 330 14.48 -54.69 49.26
C PRO A 330 15.58 -55.72 49.76
N PRO A 331 15.62 -56.23 51.01
CA PRO A 331 16.53 -55.79 52.08
C PRO A 331 17.46 -56.91 52.63
N ALA A 332 18.54 -56.52 53.32
CA ALA A 332 19.10 -57.20 54.49
C ALA A 332 20.12 -56.27 55.17
#